data_AF-A0A7C7M423-F1
#
_entry.id   AF-A0A7C7M423-F1
#
_cell.length_a   1.000
_cell.length_b   1.000
_cell.length_c   1.000
_cell.angle_alpha   90.00
_cell.angle_beta   90.00
_cell.angle_gamma   90.00
#
_symmetry.space_group_name_H-M   'P 1'
#
loop_
_entity.id
_entity.type
_entity.pdbx_description
1 polymer ?
#
loop_
_entity_poly.entity_id
_entity_poly.type
_entity_poly.pdbx_seq_one_letter_code
_entity_poly.pdbx_strand_id
1 'polypeptide(L)'
;MLSDSGHISRRNFLKAIGILGLSSCAPFFPKTRFIHLLTNDPHPDHYNPILRSLINLVLPFDHPNFPAITPETVLKNIGIHFPLTEERQEPFQRAFILFNDIQLYKEQLPAIIDEEAKLFREFEGLEKLEIQDRINEFIKHDQSLFDAFEKKHGYLTSFMDALKNAQSDYFNLWSQSRFNIRRMFFNSAKGVINACAYCQEEMWDAMGYAGHFDPRENR
;
A
#
# COMPACT_ATOMS: atom_id res chain seq x y z
N MET A 1 -8.09 -19.36 5.64
CA MET A 1 -6.79 -18.93 6.23
C MET A 1 -6.08 -18.00 5.25
N LEU A 2 -6.26 -16.68 5.42
CA LEU A 2 -5.31 -15.70 4.88
C LEU A 2 -4.05 -15.85 5.74
N SER A 3 -2.93 -16.20 5.10
CA SER A 3 -1.76 -16.82 5.74
C SER A 3 -1.30 -16.13 7.03
N ASP A 4 -1.27 -16.90 8.12
CA ASP A 4 -0.61 -16.60 9.40
C ASP A 4 0.91 -16.34 9.27
N SER A 5 1.47 -16.37 8.05
CA SER A 5 2.89 -16.21 7.76
C SER A 5 3.28 -14.87 7.11
N GLY A 6 2.36 -13.91 6.96
CA GLY A 6 2.71 -12.57 6.43
C GLY A 6 3.25 -12.54 4.99
N HIS A 7 3.26 -13.68 4.29
CA HIS A 7 3.69 -13.75 2.89
C HIS A 7 2.52 -13.36 1.98
N ILE A 8 2.47 -12.09 1.61
CA ILE A 8 1.62 -11.61 0.52
C ILE A 8 2.09 -12.27 -0.78
N SER A 9 1.28 -13.20 -1.30
CA SER A 9 1.50 -13.72 -2.65
C SER A 9 1.30 -12.60 -3.68
N ARG A 10 2.07 -12.62 -4.78
CA ARG A 10 1.92 -11.70 -5.92
C ARG A 10 0.45 -11.57 -6.39
N ARG A 11 -0.34 -12.63 -6.26
CA ARG A 11 -1.77 -12.65 -6.58
C ARG A 11 -2.60 -11.80 -5.61
N ASN A 12 -2.33 -11.90 -4.30
CA ASN A 12 -2.99 -11.09 -3.28
C ASN A 12 -2.59 -9.61 -3.41
N PHE A 13 -1.32 -9.35 -3.74
CA PHE A 13 -0.81 -8.02 -4.10
C PHE A 13 -1.63 -7.40 -5.24
N LEU A 14 -1.67 -8.06 -6.41
CA LEU A 14 -2.42 -7.56 -7.58
C LEU A 14 -3.92 -7.41 -7.30
N LYS A 15 -4.50 -8.23 -6.42
CA LYS A 15 -5.90 -8.10 -6.02
C LYS A 15 -6.15 -6.86 -5.16
N ALA A 16 -5.39 -6.63 -4.10
CA ALA A 16 -5.61 -5.46 -3.23
C ALA A 16 -5.42 -4.14 -3.99
N ILE A 17 -4.36 -4.11 -4.78
CA ILE A 17 -4.03 -3.01 -5.67
C ILE A 17 -5.12 -2.86 -6.73
N GLY A 18 -5.55 -3.97 -7.33
CA GLY A 18 -6.71 -4.07 -8.23
C GLY A 18 -7.97 -3.44 -7.66
N ILE A 19 -8.33 -3.82 -6.44
CA ILE A 19 -9.54 -3.36 -5.76
C ILE A 19 -9.43 -1.89 -5.37
N LEU A 20 -8.27 -1.42 -4.91
CA LEU A 20 -8.03 0.01 -4.69
C LEU A 20 -8.11 0.79 -6.00
N GLY A 21 -7.53 0.27 -7.08
CA GLY A 21 -7.70 0.85 -8.41
C GLY A 21 -9.17 0.85 -8.86
N LEU A 22 -9.94 -0.21 -8.63
CA LEU A 22 -11.38 -0.28 -8.94
C LEU A 22 -12.23 0.60 -8.01
N SER A 23 -11.75 0.87 -6.79
CA SER A 23 -12.39 1.84 -5.89
C SER A 23 -12.35 3.26 -6.44
N SER A 24 -11.48 3.55 -7.42
CA SER A 24 -11.59 4.80 -8.17
C SER A 24 -12.82 4.83 -9.08
N CYS A 25 -13.38 3.67 -9.50
CA CYS A 25 -14.47 3.55 -10.49
C CYS A 25 -15.89 3.54 -9.91
N ALA A 26 -16.03 3.58 -8.58
CA ALA A 26 -17.33 3.76 -7.94
C ALA A 26 -17.87 5.17 -8.27
N PRO A 27 -19.18 5.40 -8.37
CA PRO A 27 -19.75 6.68 -8.77
C PRO A 27 -19.59 7.71 -7.64
N PHE A 28 -18.41 8.34 -7.57
CA PHE A 28 -18.22 9.57 -6.81
C PHE A 28 -18.95 10.69 -7.54
N PHE A 29 -19.82 11.40 -6.83
CA PHE A 29 -20.56 12.52 -7.40
C PHE A 29 -19.61 13.58 -7.98
N PRO A 30 -19.98 14.21 -9.10
CA PRO A 30 -19.05 14.75 -10.08
C PRO A 30 -18.58 16.15 -9.67
N LYS A 31 -17.28 16.29 -9.40
CA LYS A 31 -16.44 17.48 -9.64
C LYS A 31 -15.16 17.36 -8.81
N THR A 32 -14.09 16.86 -9.42
CA THR A 32 -12.67 17.15 -9.12
C THR A 32 -11.81 16.05 -9.77
N ARG A 33 -10.50 16.28 -9.91
CA ARG A 33 -9.41 15.44 -10.47
C ARG A 33 -9.57 13.91 -10.57
N PHE A 34 -10.42 13.28 -9.75
CA PHE A 34 -10.70 11.85 -9.70
C PHE A 34 -11.23 11.22 -11.01
N ILE A 35 -12.11 11.89 -11.77
CA ILE A 35 -12.59 11.36 -13.07
C ILE A 35 -11.47 11.28 -14.11
N HIS A 36 -10.43 12.10 -13.99
CA HIS A 36 -9.29 12.07 -14.91
C HIS A 36 -8.32 10.91 -14.62
N LEU A 37 -8.16 10.54 -13.34
CA LEU A 37 -7.41 9.35 -12.87
C LEU A 37 -8.10 8.03 -13.22
N LEU A 38 -9.40 8.10 -13.51
CA LEU A 38 -10.24 6.98 -13.90
C LEU A 38 -10.12 6.59 -15.38
N THR A 39 -9.76 7.56 -16.21
CA THR A 39 -9.82 7.46 -17.68
C THR A 39 -8.45 7.40 -18.33
N ASN A 40 -7.38 7.77 -17.63
CA ASN A 40 -6.00 7.68 -18.12
C ASN A 40 -5.10 7.11 -17.03
N ASP A 41 -4.12 6.30 -17.42
CA ASP A 41 -3.09 5.86 -16.48
C ASP A 41 -2.31 7.06 -15.97
N PRO A 42 -2.13 7.18 -14.64
CA PRO A 42 -1.46 8.33 -14.08
C PRO A 42 0.00 8.37 -14.52
N HIS A 43 0.45 9.56 -14.95
CA HIS A 43 1.84 9.77 -15.33
C HIS A 43 2.80 9.49 -14.14
N PRO A 44 4.00 8.92 -14.36
CA PRO A 44 4.99 8.69 -13.33
C PRO A 44 5.28 9.88 -12.41
N ASP A 45 5.24 11.09 -12.94
CA ASP A 45 5.43 12.32 -12.15
C ASP A 45 4.39 12.53 -11.05
N HIS A 46 3.22 11.88 -11.16
CA HIS A 46 2.16 11.98 -10.17
C HIS A 46 2.34 11.01 -9.00
N TYR A 47 2.89 9.81 -9.22
CA TYR A 47 3.00 8.78 -8.19
C TYR A 47 4.44 8.50 -7.71
N ASN A 48 5.47 8.83 -8.50
CA ASN A 48 6.87 8.68 -8.10
C ASN A 48 7.23 9.51 -6.85
N PRO A 49 6.75 10.75 -6.65
CA PRO A 49 7.00 11.49 -5.43
C PRO A 49 6.44 10.78 -4.18
N ILE A 50 5.26 10.18 -4.30
CA ILE A 50 4.60 9.43 -3.23
C ILE A 50 5.39 8.16 -2.90
N LEU A 51 5.79 7.41 -3.93
CA LEU A 51 6.66 6.24 -3.78
C LEU A 51 7.99 6.59 -3.12
N ARG A 52 8.63 7.69 -3.54
CA ARG A 52 9.88 8.18 -2.95
C ARG A 52 9.70 8.50 -1.46
N SER A 53 8.62 9.16 -1.10
CA SER A 53 8.31 9.47 0.29
C SER A 53 8.09 8.19 1.11
N LEU A 54 7.36 7.21 0.57
CA LEU A 54 7.20 5.90 1.20
C LEU A 54 8.52 5.13 1.34
N ILE A 55 9.42 5.20 0.36
CA ILE A 55 10.76 4.58 0.45
C ILE A 55 11.55 5.20 1.60
N ASN A 56 11.58 6.53 1.69
CA ASN A 56 12.21 7.27 2.79
C ASN A 56 11.57 6.98 4.16
N LEU A 57 10.30 6.60 4.18
CA LEU A 57 9.57 6.25 5.39
C LEU A 57 9.88 4.81 5.84
N VAL A 58 9.95 3.87 4.90
CA VAL A 58 10.09 2.44 5.16
C VAL A 58 11.53 2.04 5.44
N LEU A 59 12.49 2.62 4.71
CA LEU A 59 13.90 2.26 4.83
C LEU A 59 14.64 3.22 5.77
N PRO A 60 15.48 2.71 6.68
CA PRO A 60 16.16 3.52 7.69
C PRO A 60 17.45 4.15 7.12
N PHE A 61 17.34 5.01 6.11
CA PHE A 61 18.50 5.69 5.49
C PHE A 61 19.34 6.50 6.49
N ASP A 62 18.75 6.95 7.59
CA ASP A 62 19.42 7.71 8.63
C ASP A 62 20.24 6.83 9.61
N HIS A 63 20.19 5.50 9.48
CA HIS A 63 20.87 4.58 10.41
C HIS A 63 22.35 4.38 10.01
N PRO A 64 23.32 4.46 10.95
CA PRO A 64 24.76 4.48 10.62
C PRO A 64 25.27 3.22 9.93
N ASN A 65 24.64 2.08 10.18
CA ASN A 65 24.98 0.79 9.55
C ASN A 65 24.07 0.47 8.35
N PHE A 66 23.23 1.41 7.90
CA PHE A 66 22.42 1.19 6.72
C PHE A 66 23.30 1.30 5.47
N PRO A 67 23.20 0.36 4.51
CA PRO A 67 23.98 0.40 3.29
C PRO A 67 23.79 1.71 2.51
N ALA A 68 24.81 2.08 1.73
CA ALA A 68 24.85 3.32 0.95
C ALA A 68 23.96 3.26 -0.32
N ILE A 69 22.74 2.76 -0.19
CA ILE A 69 21.71 2.81 -1.23
C ILE A 69 20.91 4.10 -1.11
N THR A 70 20.38 4.58 -2.24
CA THR A 70 19.53 5.79 -2.26
C THR A 70 18.07 5.45 -2.59
N PRO A 71 17.12 6.33 -2.24
CA PRO A 71 15.72 6.16 -2.67
C PRO A 71 15.57 6.02 -4.19
N GLU A 72 16.41 6.70 -4.98
CA GLU A 72 16.43 6.62 -6.44
C GLU A 72 16.83 5.23 -6.94
N THR A 73 17.81 4.60 -6.29
CA THR A 73 18.20 3.22 -6.61
C THR A 73 17.04 2.27 -6.40
N VAL A 74 16.31 2.41 -5.28
CA VAL A 74 15.13 1.58 -4.99
C VAL A 74 14.02 1.84 -6.01
N LEU A 75 13.73 3.10 -6.35
CA LEU A 75 12.74 3.45 -7.39
C LEU A 75 13.10 2.85 -8.75
N LYS A 76 14.37 2.91 -9.15
CA LYS A 76 14.86 2.31 -10.39
C LYS A 76 14.63 0.80 -10.38
N ASN A 77 14.93 0.13 -9.26
CA ASN A 77 14.70 -1.31 -9.11
C ASN A 77 13.22 -1.68 -9.13
N ILE A 78 12.34 -0.83 -8.59
CA ILE A 78 10.88 -1.00 -8.74
C ILE A 78 10.51 -0.94 -10.23
N GLY A 79 11.02 0.04 -10.98
CA GLY A 79 10.78 0.12 -12.42
C GLY A 79 11.31 -1.07 -13.22
N ILE A 80 12.40 -1.70 -12.78
CA ILE A 80 13.01 -2.88 -13.45
C ILE A 80 12.27 -4.18 -13.11
N HIS A 81 12.01 -4.44 -11.82
CA HIS A 81 11.46 -5.71 -11.35
C HIS A 81 9.93 -5.73 -11.31
N PHE A 82 9.32 -4.56 -11.26
CA PHE A 82 7.88 -4.35 -11.33
C PHE A 82 7.57 -3.33 -12.44
N PRO A 83 7.95 -3.63 -13.71
CA PRO A 83 7.75 -2.70 -14.82
C PRO A 83 6.26 -2.34 -14.93
N LEU A 84 5.99 -1.04 -14.87
CA LEU A 84 4.66 -0.48 -14.76
C LEU A 84 3.97 -0.27 -16.12
N THR A 85 4.51 -0.87 -17.18
CA THR A 85 4.00 -0.73 -18.55
C THR A 85 3.35 -2.02 -19.02
N GLU A 86 2.11 -1.84 -19.49
CA GLU A 86 1.24 -2.74 -20.26
C GLU A 86 0.62 -3.93 -19.50
N GLU A 87 -0.70 -3.78 -19.30
CA GLU A 87 -1.75 -4.78 -19.03
C GLU A 87 -1.89 -5.39 -17.63
N ARG A 88 -0.93 -5.29 -16.70
CA ARG A 88 -1.04 -6.06 -15.43
C ARG A 88 -0.82 -5.35 -14.10
N GLN A 89 -0.50 -4.05 -14.09
CA GLN A 89 -0.28 -3.29 -12.84
C GLN A 89 -0.87 -1.87 -12.80
N GLU A 90 -1.75 -1.48 -13.74
CA GLU A 90 -2.51 -0.20 -13.72
C GLU A 90 -3.10 0.17 -12.34
N PRO A 91 -3.61 -0.79 -11.53
CA PRO A 91 -4.19 -0.43 -10.25
C PRO A 91 -3.14 0.04 -9.22
N PHE A 92 -1.84 -0.27 -9.43
CA PHE A 92 -0.76 0.03 -8.47
C PHE A 92 -0.49 1.52 -8.38
N GLN A 93 -0.39 2.17 -9.54
CA GLN A 93 -0.16 3.60 -9.62
C GLN A 93 -1.34 4.38 -9.05
N ARG A 94 -2.58 3.93 -9.35
CA ARG A 94 -3.81 4.53 -8.84
C ARG A 94 -3.92 4.40 -7.32
N ALA A 95 -3.50 3.27 -6.74
CA ALA A 95 -3.50 3.06 -5.30
C ALA A 95 -2.63 4.08 -4.55
N PHE A 96 -1.45 4.45 -5.07
CA PHE A 96 -0.62 5.50 -4.45
C PHE A 96 -1.26 6.87 -4.51
N ILE A 97 -1.94 7.19 -5.60
CA ILE A 97 -2.62 8.48 -5.74
C ILE A 97 -3.81 8.58 -4.79
N LEU A 98 -4.55 7.49 -4.63
CA LEU A 98 -5.62 7.38 -3.62
C LEU A 98 -5.04 7.49 -2.20
N PHE A 99 -3.93 6.83 -1.93
CA PHE A 99 -3.23 6.92 -0.65
C PHE A 99 -2.75 8.35 -0.35
N ASN A 100 -2.43 9.15 -1.36
CA ASN A 100 -2.03 10.53 -1.12
C ASN A 100 -3.15 11.38 -0.51
N ASP A 101 -4.42 11.07 -0.77
CA ASP A 101 -5.54 11.76 -0.14
C ASP A 101 -5.80 11.18 1.26
N ILE A 102 -5.35 11.92 2.28
CA ILE A 102 -5.52 11.49 3.68
C ILE A 102 -7.00 11.39 4.04
N GLN A 103 -7.82 12.30 3.52
CA GLN A 103 -9.24 12.39 3.86
C GLN A 103 -10.05 11.28 3.22
N LEU A 104 -9.53 10.60 2.19
CA LEU A 104 -10.14 9.41 1.64
C LEU A 104 -10.22 8.25 2.64
N TYR A 105 -9.40 8.25 3.70
CA TYR A 105 -9.38 7.16 4.69
C TYR A 105 -10.69 7.04 5.50
N LYS A 106 -11.38 8.14 5.78
CA LYS A 106 -12.70 8.10 6.46
C LYS A 106 -13.85 7.75 5.53
N GLU A 107 -13.63 7.80 4.22
CA GLU A 107 -14.68 7.55 3.23
C GLU A 107 -15.00 6.06 3.11
N GLN A 108 -16.29 5.76 3.01
CA GLN A 108 -16.82 4.42 2.82
C GLN A 108 -16.80 4.05 1.34
N LEU A 109 -15.62 3.67 0.83
CA LEU A 109 -15.45 3.32 -0.58
C LEU A 109 -16.22 2.03 -0.91
N PRO A 110 -17.25 2.05 -1.80
CA PRO A 110 -18.09 0.88 -2.06
C PRO A 110 -17.30 -0.34 -2.49
N ALA A 111 -16.27 -0.18 -3.33
CA ALA A 111 -15.43 -1.30 -3.78
C ALA A 111 -14.67 -1.99 -2.64
N ILE A 112 -14.30 -1.26 -1.57
CA ILE A 112 -13.67 -1.88 -0.39
C ILE A 112 -14.71 -2.67 0.39
N ILE A 113 -15.90 -2.12 0.56
CA ILE A 113 -17.00 -2.75 1.29
C ILE A 113 -17.48 -4.01 0.56
N ASP A 114 -17.69 -3.93 -0.76
CA ASP A 114 -18.20 -5.03 -1.58
C ASP A 114 -17.22 -6.21 -1.60
N GLU A 115 -15.92 -5.94 -1.70
CA GLU A 115 -14.91 -6.99 -1.67
C GLU A 115 -14.76 -7.60 -0.28
N GLU A 116 -14.87 -6.80 0.79
CA GLU A 116 -14.88 -7.35 2.16
C GLU A 116 -16.14 -8.21 2.41
N ALA A 117 -17.31 -7.75 1.95
CA ALA A 117 -18.56 -8.51 2.02
C ALA A 117 -18.48 -9.83 1.25
N LYS A 118 -17.81 -9.82 0.09
CA LYS A 118 -17.54 -11.03 -0.70
C LYS A 118 -16.63 -12.00 0.06
N LEU A 119 -15.58 -11.51 0.72
CA LEU A 119 -14.70 -12.34 1.54
C LEU A 119 -15.46 -13.01 2.69
N PHE A 120 -16.29 -12.25 3.41
CA PHE A 120 -17.14 -12.82 4.46
C PHE A 120 -18.08 -13.92 3.95
N ARG A 121 -18.70 -13.69 2.78
CA ARG A 121 -19.59 -14.69 2.18
C ARG A 121 -18.83 -15.94 1.74
N GLU A 122 -17.70 -15.78 1.07
CA GLU A 122 -16.94 -16.88 0.48
C GLU A 122 -16.18 -17.72 1.53
N PHE A 123 -15.61 -17.08 2.56
CA PHE A 123 -14.70 -17.75 3.50
C PHE A 123 -15.30 -18.00 4.89
N GLU A 124 -16.26 -17.19 5.31
CA GLU A 124 -16.89 -17.31 6.64
C GLU A 124 -18.35 -17.80 6.55
N GLY A 125 -18.94 -17.84 5.35
CA GLY A 125 -20.30 -18.33 5.13
C GLY A 125 -21.37 -17.47 5.80
N LEU A 126 -21.06 -16.20 6.07
CA LEU A 126 -21.97 -15.28 6.78
C LEU A 126 -23.19 -14.90 5.93
N GLU A 127 -24.32 -14.75 6.59
CA GLU A 127 -25.56 -14.26 5.97
C GLU A 127 -25.53 -12.73 5.81
N LYS A 128 -26.42 -12.19 4.96
CA LYS A 128 -26.39 -10.75 4.58
C LYS A 128 -26.45 -9.79 5.78
N LEU A 129 -27.25 -10.11 6.80
CA LEU A 129 -27.38 -9.27 8.00
C LEU A 129 -26.10 -9.31 8.85
N GLU A 130 -25.49 -10.48 9.02
CA GLU A 130 -24.25 -10.65 9.77
C GLU A 130 -23.08 -9.93 9.08
N ILE A 131 -23.01 -10.00 7.75
CA ILE A 131 -22.03 -9.24 6.96
C ILE A 131 -22.20 -7.74 7.22
N GLN A 132 -23.43 -7.22 7.21
CA GLN A 132 -23.67 -5.80 7.46
C GLN A 132 -23.22 -5.38 8.86
N ASP A 133 -23.48 -6.19 9.87
CA ASP A 133 -23.05 -5.92 11.25
C ASP A 133 -21.52 -5.89 11.37
N ARG A 134 -20.82 -6.85 10.74
CA ARG A 134 -19.34 -6.87 10.69
C ARG A 134 -18.76 -5.67 9.96
N ILE A 135 -19.32 -5.30 8.81
CA ILE A 135 -18.87 -4.13 8.06
C ILE A 135 -19.07 -2.86 8.89
N ASN A 136 -20.21 -2.72 9.59
CA ASN A 136 -20.44 -1.58 10.48
C ASN A 136 -19.44 -1.52 11.65
N GLU A 137 -19.06 -2.68 12.20
CA GLU A 137 -17.99 -2.78 13.21
C GLU A 137 -16.65 -2.27 12.65
N PHE A 138 -16.30 -2.67 11.43
CA PHE A 138 -15.05 -2.29 10.77
C PHE A 138 -15.01 -0.79 10.49
N ILE A 139 -16.12 -0.22 10.00
CA ILE A 139 -16.24 1.22 9.75
C ILE A 139 -16.05 2.01 11.05
N LYS A 140 -16.69 1.61 12.15
CA LYS A 140 -16.55 2.29 13.44
C LYS A 140 -15.11 2.23 13.98
N HIS A 141 -14.46 1.07 13.85
CA HIS A 141 -13.06 0.92 14.26
C HIS A 141 -12.14 1.83 13.45
N ASP A 142 -12.24 1.80 12.12
CA ASP A 142 -11.40 2.62 11.24
C ASP A 142 -11.67 4.12 11.43
N GLN A 143 -12.92 4.52 11.67
CA GLN A 143 -13.26 5.91 12.01
C GLN A 143 -12.59 6.33 13.32
N SER A 144 -12.66 5.49 14.37
CA SER A 144 -12.01 5.79 15.65
C SER A 144 -10.48 5.93 15.52
N LEU A 145 -9.85 5.12 14.65
CA LEU A 145 -8.42 5.26 14.35
C LEU A 145 -8.11 6.59 13.67
N PHE A 146 -8.94 6.98 12.70
CA PHE A 146 -8.75 8.23 11.96
C PHE A 146 -9.01 9.46 12.84
N ASP A 147 -10.04 9.43 13.69
CA ASP A 147 -10.33 10.51 14.64
C ASP A 147 -9.16 10.73 15.61
N ALA A 148 -8.52 9.64 16.07
CA ALA A 148 -7.33 9.73 16.92
C ALA A 148 -6.13 10.34 16.17
N PHE A 149 -5.98 10.02 14.89
CA PHE A 149 -4.96 10.60 14.02
C PHE A 149 -5.20 12.10 13.79
N GLU A 150 -6.42 12.52 13.42
CA GLU A 150 -6.76 13.93 13.22
C GLU A 150 -6.67 14.73 14.52
N LYS A 151 -7.03 14.14 15.66
CA LYS A 151 -6.83 14.77 16.97
C LYS A 151 -5.35 15.04 17.26
N LYS A 152 -4.44 14.18 16.80
CA LYS A 152 -2.99 14.31 17.02
C LYS A 152 -2.33 15.28 16.05
N HIS A 153 -2.69 15.23 14.77
CA HIS A 153 -1.98 15.96 13.69
C HIS A 153 -2.78 17.12 13.09
N GLY A 154 -4.04 17.29 13.49
CA GLY A 154 -4.98 18.22 12.86
C GLY A 154 -5.55 17.67 11.56
N TYR A 155 -6.28 18.53 10.86
CA TYR A 155 -6.83 18.22 9.54
C TYR A 155 -5.73 18.29 8.47
N LEU A 156 -5.48 17.17 7.81
CA LEU A 156 -4.48 17.06 6.73
C LEU A 156 -5.16 16.53 5.47
N THR A 157 -4.88 17.14 4.32
CA THR A 157 -5.49 16.76 3.04
C THR A 157 -4.62 15.80 2.23
N SER A 158 -3.30 15.89 2.38
CA SER A 158 -2.34 15.28 1.48
C SER A 158 -1.18 14.65 2.25
N PHE A 159 -0.87 13.40 1.95
CA PHE A 159 0.27 12.68 2.52
C PHE A 159 1.59 13.40 2.20
N MET A 160 1.75 13.88 0.97
CA MET A 160 2.96 14.57 0.53
C MET A 160 3.19 15.92 1.23
N ASP A 161 2.11 16.58 1.67
CA ASP A 161 2.20 17.88 2.35
C ASP A 161 2.32 17.75 3.88
N ALA A 162 2.19 16.53 4.41
CA ALA A 162 2.27 16.25 5.84
C ALA A 162 3.73 16.15 6.33
N LEU A 163 3.96 16.49 7.62
CA LEU A 163 5.25 16.32 8.28
C LEU A 163 5.62 14.82 8.40
N LYS A 164 6.92 14.49 8.48
CA LYS A 164 7.43 13.09 8.50
C LYS A 164 6.77 12.22 9.59
N ASN A 165 6.49 12.79 10.77
CA ASN A 165 5.78 12.10 11.85
C ASN A 165 4.32 11.80 11.50
N ALA A 166 3.60 12.74 10.89
CA ALA A 166 2.23 12.56 10.41
C ALA A 166 2.17 11.58 9.22
N GLN A 167 3.15 11.62 8.31
CA GLN A 167 3.30 10.63 7.24
C GLN A 167 3.47 9.22 7.81
N SER A 168 4.33 9.05 8.82
CA SER A 168 4.55 7.76 9.47
C SER A 168 3.29 7.24 10.14
N ASP A 169 2.63 8.08 10.95
CA ASP A 169 1.39 7.70 11.63
C ASP A 169 0.27 7.37 10.64
N TYR A 170 0.12 8.16 9.57
CA TYR A 170 -0.87 7.91 8.52
C TYR A 170 -0.61 6.58 7.82
N PHE A 171 0.63 6.30 7.41
CA PHE A 171 0.97 5.01 6.80
C PHE A 171 0.69 3.85 7.76
N ASN A 172 0.95 4.02 9.06
CA ASN A 172 0.67 3.03 10.08
C ASN A 172 -0.84 2.80 10.32
N LEU A 173 -1.71 3.78 10.06
CA LEU A 173 -3.17 3.57 10.14
C LEU A 173 -3.63 2.43 9.22
N TRP A 174 -3.09 2.37 8.01
CA TRP A 174 -3.44 1.35 7.03
C TRP A 174 -3.11 -0.08 7.51
N SER A 175 -2.10 -0.23 8.36
CA SER A 175 -1.76 -1.52 8.99
C SER A 175 -2.73 -1.93 10.10
N GLN A 176 -3.37 -0.95 10.75
CA GLN A 176 -4.28 -1.12 11.90
C GLN A 176 -5.76 -1.23 11.48
N SER A 177 -6.04 -0.95 10.21
CA SER A 177 -7.38 -1.06 9.62
C SER A 177 -7.94 -2.47 9.76
N ARG A 178 -9.26 -2.58 9.99
CA ARG A 178 -9.93 -3.88 9.96
C ARG A 178 -10.13 -4.40 8.54
N PHE A 179 -10.30 -3.51 7.57
CA PHE A 179 -10.43 -3.88 6.16
C PHE A 179 -9.16 -4.55 5.65
N ASN A 180 -9.33 -5.73 5.03
CA ASN A 180 -8.22 -6.52 4.52
C ASN A 180 -7.47 -5.76 3.42
N ILE A 181 -8.18 -5.06 2.55
CA ILE A 181 -7.59 -4.32 1.42
C ILE A 181 -6.61 -3.23 1.88
N ARG A 182 -6.95 -2.49 2.95
CA ARG A 182 -6.08 -1.44 3.50
C ARG A 182 -4.79 -2.04 4.09
N ARG A 183 -4.92 -3.12 4.86
CA ARG A 183 -3.77 -3.87 5.39
C ARG A 183 -2.93 -4.48 4.28
N MET A 184 -3.56 -5.00 3.24
CA MET A 184 -2.87 -5.56 2.08
C MET A 184 -2.07 -4.47 1.35
N PHE A 185 -2.61 -3.26 1.18
CA PHE A 185 -1.85 -2.14 0.60
C PHE A 185 -0.61 -1.79 1.42
N PHE A 186 -0.75 -1.61 2.74
CA PHE A 186 0.37 -1.32 3.64
C PHE A 186 1.50 -2.35 3.48
N ASN A 187 1.15 -3.63 3.62
CA ASN A 187 2.10 -4.72 3.52
C ASN A 187 2.69 -4.86 2.10
N SER A 188 1.90 -4.57 1.07
CA SER A 188 2.33 -4.61 -0.34
C SER A 188 3.34 -3.52 -0.65
N ALA A 189 3.07 -2.28 -0.24
CA ALA A 189 3.98 -1.16 -0.41
C ALA A 189 5.32 -1.46 0.29
N LYS A 190 5.26 -1.91 1.56
CA LYS A 190 6.46 -2.28 2.32
C LYS A 190 7.23 -3.44 1.67
N GLY A 191 6.51 -4.46 1.20
CA GLY A 191 7.08 -5.64 0.56
C GLY A 191 7.81 -5.31 -0.74
N VAL A 192 7.21 -4.49 -1.61
CA VAL A 192 7.85 -4.06 -2.86
C VAL A 192 9.09 -3.22 -2.58
N ILE A 193 9.00 -2.25 -1.68
CA ILE A 193 10.14 -1.39 -1.31
C ILE A 193 11.30 -2.23 -0.78
N ASN A 194 11.02 -3.14 0.17
CA ASN A 194 12.05 -4.00 0.74
C ASN A 194 12.64 -4.95 -0.31
N ALA A 195 11.82 -5.63 -1.10
CA ALA A 195 12.30 -6.53 -2.14
C ALA A 195 13.22 -5.81 -3.15
N CYS A 196 12.85 -4.60 -3.57
CA CYS A 196 13.65 -3.81 -4.50
C CYS A 196 14.92 -3.23 -3.87
N ALA A 197 14.92 -2.92 -2.57
CA ALA A 197 16.13 -2.57 -1.85
C ALA A 197 17.08 -3.78 -1.76
N TYR A 198 16.55 -4.95 -1.45
CA TYR A 198 17.29 -6.19 -1.24
C TYR A 198 17.91 -6.78 -2.52
N CYS A 199 17.50 -6.31 -3.69
CA CYS A 199 18.19 -6.59 -4.95
C CYS A 199 19.56 -5.91 -5.06
N GLN A 200 19.91 -4.99 -4.16
CA GLN A 200 21.23 -4.37 -4.12
C GLN A 200 22.20 -5.24 -3.33
N GLU A 201 23.39 -5.48 -3.89
CA GLU A 201 24.43 -6.28 -3.26
C GLU A 201 24.87 -5.67 -1.93
N GLU A 202 24.86 -4.34 -1.85
CA GLU A 202 25.15 -3.58 -0.63
C GLU A 202 24.18 -3.91 0.51
N MET A 203 22.98 -4.42 0.20
CA MET A 203 21.98 -4.84 1.20
C MET A 203 22.16 -6.29 1.66
N TRP A 204 23.00 -7.09 1.01
CA TRP A 204 23.13 -8.52 1.29
C TRP A 204 23.67 -8.78 2.69
N ASP A 205 24.74 -8.09 3.08
CA ASP A 205 25.31 -8.17 4.42
C ASP A 205 24.30 -7.74 5.50
N ALA A 206 23.55 -6.67 5.24
CA ALA A 206 22.54 -6.16 6.16
C ALA A 206 21.36 -7.12 6.38
N MET A 207 21.13 -8.05 5.45
CA MET A 207 20.13 -9.11 5.58
C MET A 207 20.71 -10.46 6.00
N GLY A 208 22.02 -10.55 6.20
CA GLY A 208 22.71 -11.82 6.47
C GLY A 208 22.70 -12.78 5.28
N TYR A 209 22.61 -12.26 4.05
CA TYR A 209 22.71 -13.06 2.82
C TYR A 209 24.18 -13.23 2.42
N ALA A 210 24.68 -14.46 2.44
CA ALA A 210 26.09 -14.80 2.18
C ALA A 210 26.47 -14.82 0.68
N GLY A 211 25.69 -14.19 -0.19
CA GLY A 211 25.88 -14.22 -1.63
C GLY A 211 25.25 -15.45 -2.32
N HIS A 212 25.45 -15.53 -3.64
CA HIS A 212 24.93 -16.64 -4.43
C HIS A 212 25.64 -17.94 -4.08
N PHE A 213 24.88 -19.03 -3.95
CA PHE A 213 25.45 -20.36 -3.82
C PHE A 213 26.23 -20.69 -5.09
N ASP A 214 27.57 -20.71 -5.01
CA ASP A 214 28.40 -21.23 -6.08
C ASP A 214 28.68 -22.73 -5.84
N PRO A 215 28.07 -23.64 -6.63
CA PRO A 215 28.34 -25.07 -6.52
C PRO A 215 29.81 -25.44 -6.86
N ARG A 216 30.61 -24.51 -7.38
CA ARG A 216 32.03 -24.72 -7.68
C ARG A 216 32.98 -24.34 -6.54
N GLU A 217 32.53 -23.59 -5.52
CA GLU A 217 33.39 -23.23 -4.37
C GLU A 217 33.60 -24.40 -3.39
N ASN A 218 32.81 -25.47 -3.50
CA ASN A 218 32.94 -26.69 -2.70
C ASN A 218 33.58 -27.87 -3.48
N ARG A 219 34.42 -27.60 -4.48
CA ARG A 219 35.19 -28.62 -5.22
C ARG A 219 36.69 -28.41 -5.12
#